data_AF-A0A2Z5ENA7-F1
#
_entry.id   AF-A0A2Z5ENA7-F1
#
_cell.length_a   1.000
_cell.length_b   1.000
_cell.length_c   1.000
_cell.angle_alpha   90.00
_cell.angle_beta   90.00
_cell.angle_gamma   90.00
#
_symmetry.space_group_name_H-M   'P 1'
#
loop_
_entity.id
_entity.type
_entity.pdbx_description
1 polymer ?
#
loop_
_entity_poly.entity_id
_entity_poly.type
_entity_poly.pdbx_seq_one_letter_code
_entity_poly.pdbx_strand_id
1 'polypeptide(L)'
;YYVGTTGIDSFVTLQFTSDFQEKDIVFGGDKKLVKIIDEIQELFPLNKGITIQSECPIGLIGDDIEAVSRAKAKEYGKTIVPVRCEGFRGVSQSLGHHIANDAIRDWVFD
;
A
#
# COMPACT_ATOMS: atom_id res chain seq x y z
N TYR A 1 -5.36 -14.32 15.13
CA TYR A 1 -4.74 -15.57 14.63
C TYR A 1 -4.62 -15.48 13.12
N TYR A 2 -3.52 -15.94 12.56
CA TYR A 2 -3.34 -16.09 11.10
C TYR A 2 -2.83 -17.51 10.82
N VAL A 3 -3.00 -17.96 9.59
CA VAL A 3 -2.54 -19.28 9.12
C VAL A 3 -1.37 -19.07 8.16
N GLY A 4 -0.35 -19.91 8.24
CA GLY A 4 0.85 -19.85 7.41
C GLY A 4 2.13 -19.60 8.22
N THR A 5 3.25 -19.60 7.54
CA THR A 5 4.60 -19.34 8.07
C THR A 5 4.98 -17.88 7.80
N THR A 6 5.27 -17.13 8.86
CA THR A 6 5.65 -15.72 8.77
C THR A 6 6.85 -15.51 7.85
N GLY A 7 6.73 -14.57 6.92
CA GLY A 7 7.77 -14.22 5.95
C GLY A 7 7.84 -15.14 4.73
N ILE A 8 7.06 -16.23 4.69
CA ILE A 8 7.00 -17.14 3.54
C ILE A 8 5.66 -16.98 2.82
N ASP A 9 4.57 -17.39 3.44
CA ASP A 9 3.21 -17.36 2.88
C ASP A 9 2.20 -16.61 3.77
N SER A 10 2.67 -16.12 4.93
CA SER A 10 1.94 -15.19 5.79
C SER A 10 2.82 -14.02 6.19
N PHE A 11 2.24 -12.83 6.31
CA PHE A 11 2.98 -11.58 6.52
C PHE A 11 2.40 -10.71 7.66
N VAL A 12 1.41 -11.22 8.41
CA VAL A 12 0.58 -10.43 9.36
C VAL A 12 1.38 -9.73 10.46
N THR A 13 2.48 -10.32 10.91
CA THR A 13 3.29 -9.79 12.04
C THR A 13 4.53 -9.02 11.57
N LEU A 14 4.71 -8.83 10.28
CA LEU A 14 5.83 -8.08 9.72
C LEU A 14 5.41 -6.62 9.48
N GLN A 15 6.39 -5.72 9.62
CA GLN A 15 6.22 -4.31 9.27
C GLN A 15 6.89 -4.05 7.92
N PHE A 16 6.08 -3.76 6.91
CA PHE A 16 6.57 -3.24 5.63
C PHE A 16 6.33 -1.75 5.60
N THR A 17 7.36 -0.97 5.28
CA THR A 17 7.27 0.48 5.20
C THR A 17 8.17 1.00 4.10
N SER A 18 7.77 2.12 3.50
CA SER A 18 8.59 2.87 2.56
C SER A 18 9.65 3.73 3.26
N ASP A 19 9.59 3.88 4.58
CA ASP A 19 10.56 4.65 5.39
C ASP A 19 10.91 6.00 4.75
N PHE A 20 9.91 6.88 4.66
CA PHE A 20 10.05 8.19 4.01
C PHE A 20 11.17 9.01 4.65
N GLN A 21 12.08 9.47 3.80
CA GLN A 21 13.15 10.40 4.15
C GLN A 21 12.83 11.79 3.60
N GLU A 22 13.59 12.82 4.01
CA GLU A 22 13.36 14.20 3.58
C GLU A 22 13.29 14.35 2.04
N LYS A 23 14.15 13.64 1.30
CA LYS A 23 14.12 13.64 -0.17
C LYS A 23 12.78 13.15 -0.74
N ASP A 24 12.12 12.20 -0.07
CA ASP A 24 10.86 11.62 -0.53
C ASP A 24 9.72 12.61 -0.30
N ILE A 25 9.82 13.44 0.75
CA ILE A 25 8.91 14.57 1.00
C ILE A 25 9.10 15.66 -0.07
N VAL A 26 10.36 15.99 -0.40
CA VAL A 26 10.68 17.08 -1.34
C VAL A 26 10.35 16.71 -2.79
N PHE A 27 10.57 15.46 -3.18
CA PHE A 27 10.47 15.04 -4.59
C PHE A 27 9.34 14.05 -4.89
N GLY A 28 8.55 13.68 -3.89
CA GLY A 28 7.50 12.67 -4.02
C GLY A 28 8.02 11.24 -3.86
N GLY A 29 7.13 10.35 -3.44
CA GLY A 29 7.41 8.95 -3.13
C GLY A 29 7.07 7.97 -4.24
N ASP A 30 6.36 8.37 -5.29
CA ASP A 30 5.82 7.44 -6.32
C ASP A 30 6.90 6.55 -6.96
N LYS A 31 8.06 7.12 -7.29
CA LYS A 31 9.18 6.35 -7.85
C LYS A 31 9.77 5.35 -6.86
N LYS A 32 9.80 5.71 -5.57
CA LYS A 32 10.25 4.82 -4.50
C LYS A 32 9.25 3.68 -4.31
N LEU A 33 7.94 4.00 -4.37
CA LEU A 33 6.86 3.03 -4.24
C LEU A 33 6.89 1.98 -5.36
N VAL A 34 7.13 2.39 -6.62
CA VAL A 34 7.37 1.46 -7.74
C VAL A 34 8.48 0.48 -7.39
N LYS A 35 9.63 0.98 -6.96
CA LYS A 35 10.78 0.13 -6.60
C LYS A 35 10.48 -0.82 -5.45
N ILE A 36 9.78 -0.34 -4.41
CA ILE A 36 9.40 -1.16 -3.25
C ILE A 36 8.49 -2.32 -3.67
N ILE A 37 7.52 -2.06 -4.56
CA ILE A 37 6.65 -3.12 -5.08
C ILE A 37 7.49 -4.18 -5.81
N ASP A 38 8.45 -3.77 -6.63
CA ASP A 38 9.34 -4.67 -7.36
C ASP A 38 10.16 -5.54 -6.41
N GLU A 39 10.75 -4.93 -5.37
CA GLU A 39 11.50 -5.62 -4.32
C GLU A 39 10.62 -6.60 -3.53
N ILE A 40 9.36 -6.24 -3.23
CA ILE A 40 8.41 -7.15 -2.57
C ILE A 40 8.12 -8.37 -3.45
N GLN A 41 7.94 -8.19 -4.76
CA GLN A 41 7.68 -9.32 -5.66
C GLN A 41 8.87 -10.26 -5.78
N GLU A 42 10.09 -9.73 -5.75
CA GLU A 42 11.32 -10.53 -5.77
C GLU A 42 11.54 -11.28 -4.45
N LEU A 43 11.44 -10.59 -3.32
CA LEU A 43 11.78 -11.14 -2.00
C LEU A 43 10.68 -12.01 -1.39
N PHE A 44 9.41 -11.73 -1.71
CA PHE A 44 8.25 -12.41 -1.15
C PHE A 44 7.31 -12.93 -2.25
N PRO A 45 7.78 -13.82 -3.15
CA PRO A 45 7.06 -14.17 -4.37
C PRO A 45 5.68 -14.81 -4.12
N LEU A 46 5.50 -15.45 -2.95
CA LEU A 46 4.25 -16.10 -2.54
C LEU A 46 3.18 -15.12 -2.04
N ASN A 47 3.46 -13.81 -1.95
CA ASN A 47 2.43 -12.83 -1.68
C ASN A 47 1.31 -12.90 -2.74
N LYS A 48 0.06 -12.81 -2.29
CA LYS A 48 -1.12 -12.91 -3.17
C LYS A 48 -1.69 -11.54 -3.58
N GLY A 49 -1.08 -10.47 -3.12
CA GLY A 49 -1.51 -9.10 -3.34
C GLY A 49 -0.84 -8.15 -2.35
N ILE A 50 -0.94 -6.86 -2.64
CA ILE A 50 -0.32 -5.79 -1.86
C ILE A 50 -1.37 -4.73 -1.55
N THR A 51 -1.39 -4.21 -0.33
CA THR A 51 -2.14 -2.99 0.00
C THR A 51 -1.18 -1.88 0.35
N ILE A 52 -1.41 -0.66 -0.16
CA ILE A 52 -0.58 0.51 0.08
C ILE A 52 -1.33 1.42 1.05
N GLN A 53 -0.91 1.43 2.32
CA GLN A 53 -1.58 2.18 3.39
C GLN A 53 -0.95 3.57 3.50
N SER A 54 -1.71 4.61 3.15
CA SER A 54 -1.19 5.99 3.15
C SER A 54 -1.05 6.55 4.57
N GLU A 55 0.14 7.06 4.89
CA GLU A 55 0.35 7.93 6.05
C GLU A 55 0.13 9.41 5.69
N CYS A 56 0.16 10.31 6.68
CA CYS A 56 -0.15 11.73 6.49
C CYS A 56 0.59 12.42 5.33
N PRO A 57 1.91 12.21 5.11
CA PRO A 57 2.63 12.96 4.08
C PRO A 57 2.14 12.70 2.66
N ILE A 58 1.65 11.49 2.37
CA ILE A 58 1.28 11.03 1.02
C ILE A 58 0.25 11.98 0.39
N GLY A 59 -0.83 12.28 1.13
CA GLY A 59 -1.88 13.18 0.65
C GLY A 59 -1.48 14.66 0.65
N LEU A 60 -0.48 15.05 1.46
CA LEU A 60 -0.03 16.44 1.54
C LEU A 60 0.90 16.83 0.39
N ILE A 61 1.75 15.90 -0.06
CA ILE A 61 2.70 16.14 -1.14
C ILE A 61 2.13 15.80 -2.52
N GLY A 62 0.96 15.14 -2.57
CA GLY A 62 0.23 14.89 -3.82
C GLY A 62 0.74 13.68 -4.61
N ASP A 63 1.34 12.69 -3.96
CA ASP A 63 1.71 11.41 -4.57
C ASP A 63 0.47 10.70 -5.14
N ASP A 64 0.59 10.03 -6.30
CA ASP A 64 -0.49 9.32 -7.01
C ASP A 64 -0.34 7.79 -6.87
N ILE A 65 -0.64 7.30 -5.67
CA ILE A 65 -0.54 5.86 -5.37
C ILE A 65 -1.53 5.00 -6.16
N GLU A 66 -2.63 5.56 -6.66
CA GLU A 66 -3.61 4.87 -7.50
C GLU A 66 -3.05 4.60 -8.90
N ALA A 67 -2.36 5.58 -9.50
CA ALA A 67 -1.67 5.37 -10.78
C ALA A 67 -0.57 4.33 -10.65
N VAL A 68 0.25 4.39 -9.59
CA VAL A 68 1.29 3.38 -9.31
C VAL A 68 0.66 1.99 -9.13
N SER A 69 -0.40 1.89 -8.33
CA SER A 69 -1.09 0.60 -8.08
C SER A 69 -1.63 -0.02 -9.35
N ARG A 70 -2.32 0.75 -10.21
CA ARG A 70 -2.83 0.24 -11.50
C ARG A 70 -1.73 -0.23 -12.43
N ALA A 71 -0.65 0.54 -12.54
CA ALA A 71 0.48 0.19 -13.41
C ALA A 71 1.14 -1.12 -12.96
N LYS A 72 1.46 -1.24 -11.67
CA LYS A 72 2.15 -2.42 -11.13
C LYS A 72 1.24 -3.64 -11.00
N ALA A 73 -0.05 -3.45 -10.74
CA ALA A 73 -1.03 -4.54 -10.73
C ALA A 73 -1.12 -5.19 -12.12
N LYS A 74 -1.18 -4.36 -13.18
CA LYS A 74 -1.16 -4.83 -14.57
C LYS A 74 0.15 -5.53 -14.93
N GLU A 75 1.28 -5.00 -14.48
CA GLU A 75 2.60 -5.57 -14.76
C GLU A 75 2.79 -6.96 -14.13
N TYR A 76 2.42 -7.12 -12.85
CA TYR A 76 2.63 -8.38 -12.12
C TYR A 76 1.44 -9.35 -12.17
N GLY A 77 0.30 -8.92 -12.70
CA GLY A 77 -0.93 -9.72 -12.65
C GLY A 77 -1.40 -10.02 -11.23
N LYS A 78 -1.14 -9.11 -10.28
CA LYS A 78 -1.53 -9.24 -8.87
C LYS A 78 -2.39 -8.07 -8.43
N THR A 79 -3.28 -8.30 -7.48
CA THR A 79 -4.08 -7.24 -6.85
C THR A 79 -3.17 -6.31 -6.05
N ILE A 80 -3.20 -5.01 -6.38
CA ILE A 80 -2.51 -3.96 -5.63
C ILE A 80 -3.53 -2.87 -5.30
N VAL A 81 -3.78 -2.68 -4.00
CA VAL A 81 -4.86 -1.83 -3.48
C VAL A 81 -4.28 -0.56 -2.86
N PRO A 82 -4.48 0.62 -3.47
CA PRO A 82 -4.17 1.89 -2.84
C PRO A 82 -5.22 2.23 -1.78
N VAL A 83 -4.80 2.59 -0.57
CA VAL A 83 -5.69 2.97 0.52
C VAL A 83 -5.31 4.37 1.00
N ARG A 84 -6.17 5.36 0.72
CA ARG A 84 -6.02 6.76 1.12
C ARG A 84 -6.48 6.99 2.57
N CYS A 85 -5.80 6.33 3.49
CA CYS A 85 -6.08 6.35 4.94
C CYS A 85 -5.21 7.35 5.70
N GLU A 86 -4.82 8.47 5.08
CA GLU A 86 -3.98 9.48 5.72
C GLU A 86 -4.59 9.96 7.04
N GLY A 87 -3.79 10.03 8.10
CA GLY A 87 -4.27 10.27 9.47
C GLY A 87 -4.91 11.64 9.71
N PHE A 88 -4.74 12.60 8.80
CA PHE A 88 -5.43 13.89 8.85
C PHE A 88 -6.89 13.81 8.37
N ARG A 89 -7.32 12.69 7.77
CA ARG A 89 -8.68 12.50 7.30
C ARG A 89 -9.60 12.11 8.46
N GLY A 90 -10.72 12.81 8.56
CA GLY A 90 -11.73 12.53 9.57
C GLY A 90 -11.32 12.99 10.96
N VAL A 91 -11.91 12.37 11.98
CA VAL A 91 -11.71 12.76 13.39
C VAL A 91 -11.37 11.58 14.31
N SER A 92 -11.39 10.36 13.77
CA SER A 92 -11.12 9.12 14.51
C SER A 92 -10.87 7.97 13.54
N GLN A 93 -10.54 6.80 14.10
CA GLN A 93 -10.38 5.53 13.38
C GLN A 93 -11.62 5.17 12.54
N SER A 94 -12.80 5.70 12.88
CA SER A 94 -14.06 5.40 12.21
C SER A 94 -14.02 5.70 10.71
N LEU A 95 -13.39 6.81 10.29
CA LEU A 95 -13.30 7.12 8.87
C LEU A 95 -12.32 6.16 8.15
N GLY A 96 -11.26 5.74 8.83
CA GLY A 96 -10.35 4.70 8.33
C GLY A 96 -11.08 3.40 8.04
N HIS A 97 -12.05 2.99 8.87
CA HIS A 97 -12.88 1.81 8.59
C HIS A 97 -13.70 1.97 7.30
N HIS A 98 -14.31 3.14 7.08
CA HIS A 98 -15.07 3.39 5.85
C HIS A 98 -14.15 3.38 4.62
N ILE A 99 -12.99 4.05 4.70
CA ILE A 99 -12.00 4.09 3.61
C ILE A 99 -11.51 2.68 3.26
N ALA A 100 -11.22 1.85 4.27
CA ALA A 100 -10.80 0.47 4.05
C ALA A 100 -11.90 -0.37 3.38
N ASN A 101 -13.17 -0.20 3.80
CA ASN A 101 -14.30 -0.90 3.18
C ASN A 101 -14.48 -0.50 1.71
N ASP A 102 -14.39 0.79 1.40
CA ASP A 102 -14.48 1.28 0.01
C ASP A 102 -13.32 0.75 -0.83
N ALA A 103 -12.09 0.73 -0.30
CA ALA A 103 -10.94 0.18 -1.00
C ALA A 103 -11.09 -1.32 -1.31
N ILE A 104 -11.67 -2.11 -0.39
CA ILE A 104 -11.97 -3.52 -0.64
C ILE A 104 -13.05 -3.65 -1.73
N ARG A 105 -14.12 -2.85 -1.68
CA ARG A 105 -15.17 -2.84 -2.70
C ARG A 105 -14.56 -2.58 -4.08
N ASP A 106 -13.80 -1.49 -4.23
CA ASP A 106 -13.39 -0.93 -5.52
C ASP A 106 -12.18 -1.66 -6.15
N TRP A 107 -11.39 -2.41 -5.37
CA TRP A 107 -10.13 -3.01 -5.87
C TRP A 107 -10.00 -4.51 -5.66
N VAL A 108 -10.89 -5.13 -4.89
CA VAL A 108 -10.85 -6.56 -4.59
C VAL A 108 -12.11 -7.28 -5.06
N PHE A 109 -13.28 -6.65 -4.94
CA PHE A 109 -14.55 -7.27 -5.35
C PHE A 109 -15.05 -6.85 -6.74
N ASP A 110 -14.57 -5.73 -7.28
CA ASP A 110 -14.76 -5.34 -8.68
C ASP A 110 -13.85 -6.15 -9.63
#